data_AF-A0A318EQ44-F1
#
_entry.id   AF-A0A318EQ44-F1
#
_cell.length_a   1.000
_cell.length_b   1.000
_cell.length_c   1.000
_cell.angle_alpha   90.00
_cell.angle_beta   90.00
_cell.angle_gamma   90.00
#
_symmetry.space_group_name_H-M   'P 1'
#
loop_
_entity.id
_entity.type
_entity.pdbx_description
1 polymer ?
#
loop_
_entity_poly.entity_id
_entity_poly.type
_entity_poly.pdbx_seq_one_letter_code
_entity_poly.pdbx_strand_id
1 'polypeptide(L)'
;MKHKNILTSITAIALLSICLTGCQANTDAETSSNDTSTNTTTISNDTSTNNNSSVDSTENNSSVDYTENNSSVDSTDNVITLNGSSISAGTNVNVDGSTATIVTAGTYEIKGTLDDGQIIVDTADEVTLVLNNTNITCSTSSPLYIKEAENVTITLAEGSTNTITDGTAYDLIDPATDPDAALFSKSDMTINGTGSLIVNANYNDGITSKDTLLIESGNISVTSTNHGIEGKDYLMVNGGSITVNAGGDGIKATNDMELSLGYIEINNGTLNITATDEGISAISGVKITDGSISIATLNNGIKSDGTIDILGGTVEIQTDDDGLVFTEKTIGDTAVVNVNGVAISE
;
A
#
# COMPACT_ATOMS: atom_id res chain seq x y z
N MET A 1 23.58 -59.74 -7.90
CA MET A 1 25.02 -59.46 -8.02
C MET A 1 25.26 -58.02 -7.61
N LYS A 2 26.14 -57.84 -6.61
CA LYS A 2 26.91 -56.64 -6.23
C LYS A 2 26.18 -55.32 -5.95
N HIS A 3 26.06 -55.05 -4.64
CA HIS A 3 26.11 -53.72 -4.02
C HIS A 3 27.37 -52.93 -4.42
N LYS A 4 27.28 -51.59 -4.44
CA LYS A 4 28.25 -50.72 -3.77
C LYS A 4 27.73 -49.29 -3.57
N ASN A 5 27.68 -48.91 -2.28
CA ASN A 5 27.71 -47.55 -1.76
C ASN A 5 29.07 -46.88 -2.07
N ILE A 6 29.17 -45.56 -1.77
CA ILE A 6 30.37 -44.70 -1.48
C ILE A 6 30.15 -43.36 -2.23
N LEU A 7 30.36 -42.14 -1.72
CA LEU A 7 30.69 -41.58 -0.40
C LEU A 7 30.68 -40.05 -0.60
N THR A 8 30.38 -39.33 0.48
CA THR A 8 30.47 -37.88 0.69
C THR A 8 31.81 -37.23 0.27
N SER A 9 31.76 -35.94 -0.09
CA SER A 9 32.90 -35.02 0.08
C SER A 9 32.43 -33.60 0.37
N ILE A 10 32.77 -33.18 1.59
CA ILE A 10 32.78 -31.81 2.11
C ILE A 10 34.10 -31.18 1.63
N THR A 11 34.07 -29.95 1.11
CA THR A 11 35.25 -29.10 1.00
C THR A 11 34.92 -27.67 1.41
N ALA A 12 35.44 -27.31 2.59
CA ALA A 12 35.62 -25.95 3.07
C ALA A 12 36.95 -25.39 2.55
N ILE A 13 36.95 -24.15 2.06
CA ILE A 13 38.15 -23.34 1.73
C ILE A 13 37.76 -21.90 2.08
N ALA A 14 38.10 -21.37 3.25
CA ALA A 14 39.39 -20.81 3.70
C ALA A 14 39.50 -19.29 3.42
N LEU A 15 39.62 -18.55 4.53
CA LEU A 15 39.86 -17.12 4.63
C LEU A 15 41.09 -16.66 3.84
N LEU A 16 41.02 -15.45 3.28
CA LEU A 16 42.18 -14.69 2.81
C LEU A 16 42.17 -13.28 3.44
N SER A 17 42.87 -13.14 4.57
CA SER A 17 43.31 -11.86 5.11
C SER A 17 44.76 -11.62 4.67
N ILE A 18 45.02 -10.51 3.99
CA ILE A 18 46.38 -10.00 3.76
C ILE A 18 46.47 -8.61 4.37
N CYS A 19 47.29 -8.52 5.40
CA CYS A 19 47.77 -7.28 6.01
C CYS A 19 48.88 -6.69 5.13
N LEU A 20 48.85 -5.38 4.89
CA LEU A 20 50.07 -4.59 4.68
C LEU A 20 50.07 -3.42 5.67
N THR A 21 51.15 -3.40 6.43
CA THR A 21 51.60 -2.43 7.42
C THR A 21 52.42 -1.32 6.78
N GLY A 22 52.46 -0.14 7.42
CA GLY A 22 53.64 0.72 7.33
C GLY A 22 53.44 2.19 7.75
N CYS A 23 53.69 2.45 9.04
CA CYS A 23 54.41 3.59 9.65
C CYS A 23 54.08 5.04 9.24
N GLN A 24 54.03 6.05 10.13
CA GLN A 24 54.83 6.28 11.33
C GLN A 24 54.19 7.41 12.16
N ALA A 25 54.20 7.28 13.48
CA ALA A 25 53.88 8.36 14.43
C ALA A 25 55.16 8.83 15.13
N ASN A 26 55.24 10.12 15.48
CA ASN A 26 56.00 10.56 16.66
C ASN A 26 55.52 11.94 17.17
N THR A 27 54.81 11.89 18.31
CA THR A 27 54.90 12.68 19.56
C THR A 27 55.30 14.17 19.60
N ASP A 28 54.36 14.94 20.17
CA ASP A 28 54.42 15.88 21.31
C ASP A 28 55.58 16.89 21.49
N ALA A 29 55.20 18.17 21.58
CA ALA A 29 55.64 19.07 22.66
C ALA A 29 54.72 20.31 22.78
N GLU A 30 54.48 20.67 24.03
CA GLU A 30 53.56 21.67 24.56
C GLU A 30 54.17 23.10 24.59
N THR A 31 53.29 24.11 24.67
CA THR A 31 53.44 25.39 25.42
C THR A 31 53.78 26.71 24.67
N SER A 32 52.79 27.60 24.76
CA SER A 32 52.79 29.08 24.85
C SER A 32 53.43 29.94 23.77
N SER A 33 52.62 30.84 23.19
CA SER A 33 52.78 32.29 23.35
C SER A 33 51.52 33.04 22.92
N ASN A 34 51.07 33.93 23.81
CA ASN A 34 50.16 35.04 23.56
C ASN A 34 50.69 35.92 22.41
N ASP A 35 49.84 36.33 21.46
CA ASP A 35 49.66 37.77 21.20
C ASP A 35 48.37 38.07 20.43
N THR A 36 47.84 39.22 20.77
CA THR A 36 46.61 39.86 20.31
C THR A 36 46.87 40.57 18.98
N SER A 37 45.97 40.48 18.01
CA SER A 37 45.68 41.64 17.16
C SER A 37 44.31 41.55 16.48
N THR A 38 43.60 42.66 16.66
CA THR A 38 42.33 43.09 16.10
C THR A 38 42.46 43.54 14.63
N ASN A 39 41.48 43.18 13.79
CA ASN A 39 40.91 44.01 12.71
C ASN A 39 39.70 43.22 12.13
N THR A 40 38.44 43.55 12.40
CA THR A 40 37.65 44.69 11.91
C THR A 40 37.54 44.76 10.39
N THR A 41 36.43 44.19 9.88
CA THR A 41 35.58 44.54 8.73
C THR A 41 36.21 45.07 7.44
N THR A 42 35.81 44.46 6.31
CA THR A 42 34.96 45.16 5.33
C THR A 42 34.20 44.19 4.43
N ILE A 43 32.90 44.46 4.34
CA ILE A 43 31.93 43.98 3.35
C ILE A 43 32.31 44.56 1.98
N SER A 44 32.14 43.78 0.92
CA SER A 44 31.98 44.30 -0.43
C SER A 44 30.77 43.64 -1.07
N ASN A 45 29.77 44.49 -1.33
CA ASN A 45 28.67 44.22 -2.24
C ASN A 45 29.23 43.89 -3.63
N ASP A 46 28.70 42.85 -4.26
CA ASP A 46 28.51 42.88 -5.70
C ASP A 46 27.07 42.48 -6.02
N THR A 47 26.45 43.33 -6.82
CA THR A 47 25.09 43.25 -7.33
C THR A 47 25.22 43.29 -8.84
N SER A 48 24.84 42.22 -9.55
CA SER A 48 23.99 42.36 -10.74
C SER A 48 23.45 41.02 -11.26
N THR A 49 22.12 41.01 -11.36
CA THR A 49 21.30 40.56 -12.49
C THR A 49 21.21 39.08 -12.87
N ASN A 50 19.97 38.59 -12.66
CA ASN A 50 19.12 37.88 -13.61
C ASN A 50 19.72 36.68 -14.35
N ASN A 51 19.30 35.49 -13.92
CA ASN A 51 18.62 34.61 -14.85
C ASN A 51 17.47 33.86 -14.15
N ASN A 52 16.28 34.23 -14.61
CA ASN A 52 15.04 33.51 -14.49
C ASN A 52 15.22 32.11 -15.11
N SER A 53 15.15 31.07 -14.28
CA SER A 53 14.87 29.72 -14.73
C SER A 53 13.80 29.16 -13.81
N SER A 54 12.57 29.59 -14.04
CA SER A 54 11.38 28.84 -13.64
C SER A 54 11.48 27.48 -14.31
N VAL A 55 11.93 26.49 -13.54
CA VAL A 55 11.73 25.09 -13.92
C VAL A 55 10.25 24.84 -13.69
N ASP A 56 9.53 24.94 -14.79
CA ASP A 56 8.15 24.53 -14.99
C ASP A 56 8.08 23.02 -14.78
N SER A 57 7.77 22.60 -13.54
CA SER A 57 7.33 21.25 -13.24
C SER A 57 5.80 21.23 -13.21
N THR A 58 5.18 21.46 -14.37
CA THR A 58 3.82 20.99 -14.63
C THR A 58 3.87 19.48 -14.87
N GLU A 59 3.97 18.71 -13.79
CA GLU A 59 3.57 17.30 -13.80
C GLU A 59 2.23 17.18 -13.08
N ASN A 60 1.19 17.37 -13.90
CA ASN A 60 -0.04 16.59 -13.92
C ASN A 60 -0.65 16.19 -12.57
N ASN A 61 -0.98 17.17 -11.73
CA ASN A 61 -2.12 17.03 -10.83
C ASN A 61 -3.40 17.04 -11.66
N SER A 62 -3.67 15.92 -12.32
CA SER A 62 -4.98 15.65 -12.91
C SER A 62 -5.89 15.29 -11.74
N SER A 63 -6.42 16.33 -11.08
CA SER A 63 -7.68 16.19 -10.36
C SER A 63 -8.72 15.79 -11.40
N VAL A 64 -8.84 14.48 -11.64
CA VAL A 64 -9.92 13.91 -12.43
C VAL A 64 -11.15 14.19 -11.59
N ASP A 65 -11.87 15.23 -11.99
CA ASP A 65 -13.22 15.49 -11.53
C ASP A 65 -14.03 14.26 -11.96
N TYR A 66 -14.20 13.30 -11.06
CA TYR A 66 -15.08 12.15 -11.24
C TYR A 66 -16.52 12.66 -11.16
N THR A 67 -16.91 13.50 -12.12
CA THR A 67 -18.31 13.68 -12.44
C THR A 67 -18.83 12.30 -12.80
N GLU A 68 -19.79 11.82 -12.03
CA GLU A 68 -20.53 10.58 -12.24
C GLU A 68 -20.92 10.43 -13.71
N ASN A 69 -20.04 9.80 -14.48
CA ASN A 69 -20.44 9.16 -15.68
C ASN A 69 -20.97 7.83 -15.19
N ASN A 70 -22.29 7.77 -15.01
CA ASN A 70 -23.05 6.54 -15.18
C ASN A 70 -22.65 5.97 -16.55
N SER A 71 -21.50 5.32 -16.57
CA SER A 71 -20.90 4.72 -17.76
C SER A 71 -21.84 3.59 -18.07
N SER A 72 -22.77 3.86 -18.98
CA SER A 72 -23.65 2.85 -19.52
C SER A 72 -22.75 1.72 -19.98
N VAL A 73 -22.77 0.60 -19.25
CA VAL A 73 -22.21 -0.67 -19.67
C VAL A 73 -23.08 -1.10 -20.85
N ASP A 74 -22.77 -0.55 -22.03
CA ASP A 74 -23.66 -0.51 -23.18
C ASP A 74 -23.54 -1.77 -24.06
N SER A 75 -22.76 -2.76 -23.61
CA SER A 75 -22.72 -4.09 -24.22
C SER A 75 -22.97 -5.17 -23.17
N THR A 76 -23.83 -6.13 -23.51
CA THR A 76 -23.98 -7.37 -22.75
C THR A 76 -22.69 -8.18 -22.66
N ASP A 77 -21.71 -7.85 -23.52
CA ASP A 77 -20.45 -8.57 -23.62
C ASP A 77 -19.53 -8.37 -22.41
N ASN A 78 -19.75 -7.30 -21.65
CA ASN A 78 -18.95 -6.95 -20.47
C ASN A 78 -19.75 -7.05 -19.16
N VAL A 79 -20.81 -7.86 -19.13
CA VAL A 79 -21.54 -8.16 -17.89
C VAL A 79 -21.17 -9.57 -17.42
N ILE A 80 -20.70 -9.66 -16.17
CA ILE A 80 -20.42 -10.92 -15.46
C ILE A 80 -21.50 -11.12 -14.41
N THR A 81 -22.37 -12.12 -14.62
CA THR A 81 -23.44 -12.48 -13.68
C THR A 81 -23.06 -13.74 -12.91
N LEU A 82 -23.05 -13.62 -11.58
CA LEU A 82 -22.74 -14.68 -10.63
C LEU A 82 -24.05 -15.35 -10.16
N ASN A 83 -24.17 -16.67 -10.35
CA ASN A 83 -25.41 -17.44 -10.18
C ASN A 83 -25.22 -18.63 -9.21
N GLY A 84 -24.73 -18.37 -8.00
CA GLY A 84 -24.43 -19.38 -6.98
C GLY A 84 -23.19 -20.18 -7.37
N SER A 85 -23.36 -21.34 -7.99
CA SER A 85 -22.25 -22.22 -8.39
C SER A 85 -21.81 -22.06 -9.85
N SER A 86 -22.22 -21.00 -10.54
CA SER A 86 -21.93 -20.79 -11.96
C SER A 86 -21.82 -19.32 -12.33
N ILE A 87 -21.11 -19.04 -13.42
CA ILE A 87 -20.93 -17.70 -13.96
C ILE A 87 -21.50 -17.63 -15.39
N SER A 88 -22.15 -16.53 -15.73
CA SER A 88 -22.53 -16.19 -17.10
C SER A 88 -21.88 -14.86 -17.48
N ALA A 89 -21.16 -14.84 -18.60
CA ALA A 89 -20.49 -13.65 -19.10
C ALA A 89 -20.50 -13.59 -20.64
N GLY A 90 -20.16 -12.43 -21.17
CA GLY A 90 -20.01 -12.23 -22.61
C GLY A 90 -18.70 -12.76 -23.18
N THR A 91 -18.45 -12.50 -24.47
CA THR A 91 -17.32 -13.10 -25.21
C THR A 91 -15.94 -12.61 -24.77
N ASN A 92 -15.88 -11.50 -24.03
CA ASN A 92 -14.63 -10.90 -23.55
C ASN A 92 -14.14 -11.50 -22.23
N VAL A 93 -14.86 -12.50 -21.71
CA VAL A 93 -14.57 -13.19 -20.45
C VAL A 93 -14.56 -14.69 -20.71
N ASN A 94 -13.45 -15.34 -20.40
CA ASN A 94 -13.38 -16.80 -20.43
C ASN A 94 -13.95 -17.37 -19.13
N VAL A 95 -14.97 -18.23 -19.23
CA VAL A 95 -15.58 -18.87 -18.06
C VAL A 95 -15.25 -20.36 -18.06
N ASP A 96 -14.57 -20.82 -17.01
CA ASP A 96 -14.30 -22.22 -16.73
C ASP A 96 -14.88 -22.60 -15.35
N GLY A 97 -16.02 -23.27 -15.36
CA GLY A 97 -16.75 -23.62 -14.12
C GLY A 97 -17.17 -22.38 -13.32
N SER A 98 -16.61 -22.23 -12.12
CA SER A 98 -16.81 -21.09 -11.23
C SER A 98 -15.66 -20.07 -11.29
N THR A 99 -14.80 -20.14 -12.31
CA THR A 99 -13.76 -19.14 -12.57
C THR A 99 -14.09 -18.33 -13.81
N ALA A 100 -14.03 -17.00 -13.69
CA ALA A 100 -14.09 -16.10 -14.85
C ALA A 100 -12.76 -15.35 -15.01
N THR A 101 -12.23 -15.33 -16.23
CA THR A 101 -10.99 -14.64 -16.57
C THR A 101 -11.25 -13.56 -17.62
N ILE A 102 -11.01 -12.31 -17.23
CA ILE A 102 -11.05 -11.14 -18.11
C ILE A 102 -9.70 -11.06 -18.82
N VAL A 103 -9.71 -11.12 -20.15
CA VAL A 103 -8.49 -11.20 -20.99
C VAL A 103 -8.34 -10.04 -21.97
N THR A 104 -9.26 -9.08 -21.94
CA THR A 104 -9.24 -7.88 -22.81
C THR A 104 -9.50 -6.63 -21.99
N ALA A 105 -8.99 -5.49 -22.47
CA ALA A 105 -9.31 -4.18 -21.92
C ALA A 105 -10.82 -3.91 -21.86
N GLY A 106 -11.23 -3.07 -20.90
CA GLY A 106 -12.57 -2.50 -20.87
C GLY A 106 -13.20 -2.42 -19.50
N THR A 107 -14.46 -1.97 -19.47
CA THR A 107 -15.27 -1.85 -18.27
C THR A 107 -16.23 -3.02 -18.16
N TYR A 108 -16.18 -3.74 -17.03
CA TYR A 108 -16.97 -4.93 -16.74
C TYR A 108 -17.89 -4.72 -15.55
N GLU A 109 -19.20 -4.88 -15.72
CA GLU A 109 -20.13 -4.95 -14.59
C GLU A 109 -20.13 -6.37 -14.01
N ILE A 110 -19.88 -6.48 -12.71
CA ILE A 110 -20.02 -7.73 -11.97
C ILE A 110 -21.23 -7.61 -11.07
N LYS A 111 -22.08 -8.64 -11.03
CA LYS A 111 -23.27 -8.67 -10.15
C LYS A 111 -23.69 -10.08 -9.77
N GLY A 112 -24.35 -10.20 -8.61
CA GLY A 112 -24.90 -11.45 -8.11
C GLY A 112 -24.01 -12.12 -7.06
N THR A 113 -24.20 -13.42 -6.86
CA THR A 113 -23.48 -14.20 -5.84
C THR A 113 -22.75 -15.38 -6.47
N LEU A 114 -21.49 -15.58 -6.10
CA LEU A 114 -20.70 -16.78 -6.39
C LEU A 114 -20.35 -17.46 -5.07
N ASP A 115 -20.84 -18.68 -4.86
CA ASP A 115 -20.74 -19.40 -3.59
C ASP A 115 -19.32 -19.96 -3.34
N ASP A 116 -18.62 -20.33 -4.41
CA ASP A 116 -17.22 -20.76 -4.37
C ASP A 116 -16.58 -20.64 -5.76
N GLY A 117 -15.74 -19.63 -5.97
CA GLY A 117 -15.07 -19.40 -7.23
C GLY A 117 -14.31 -18.08 -7.28
N GLN A 118 -13.82 -17.71 -8.45
CA GLN A 118 -12.85 -16.63 -8.60
C GLN A 118 -13.13 -15.77 -9.84
N ILE A 119 -12.87 -14.46 -9.71
CA ILE A 119 -12.74 -13.55 -10.85
C ILE A 119 -11.26 -13.19 -11.01
N ILE A 120 -10.73 -13.38 -12.21
CA ILE A 120 -9.33 -13.12 -12.56
C ILE A 120 -9.28 -12.03 -13.62
N VAL A 121 -8.37 -11.07 -13.47
CA VAL A 121 -7.93 -10.17 -14.55
C VAL A 121 -6.55 -10.61 -15.03
N ASP A 122 -6.42 -10.94 -16.32
CA ASP A 122 -5.20 -11.47 -16.94
C ASP A 122 -5.06 -10.89 -18.35
N THR A 123 -4.74 -9.60 -18.42
CA THR A 123 -4.57 -8.85 -19.66
C THR A 123 -3.42 -7.85 -19.53
N ALA A 124 -2.87 -7.36 -20.64
CA ALA A 124 -1.78 -6.38 -20.60
C ALA A 124 -2.29 -4.93 -20.56
N ASP A 125 -3.60 -4.73 -20.66
CA ASP A 125 -4.24 -3.43 -20.83
C ASP A 125 -5.01 -3.00 -19.56
N GLU A 126 -5.58 -1.79 -19.57
CA GLU A 126 -6.41 -1.28 -18.48
C GLU A 126 -7.80 -1.96 -18.39
N VAL A 127 -8.24 -2.22 -17.16
CA VAL A 127 -9.56 -2.81 -16.87
C VAL A 127 -10.27 -2.02 -15.79
N THR A 128 -11.57 -1.78 -15.97
CA THR A 128 -12.45 -1.28 -14.90
C THR A 128 -13.43 -2.36 -14.49
N LEU A 129 -13.51 -2.67 -13.20
CA LEU A 129 -14.49 -3.58 -12.62
C LEU A 129 -15.54 -2.76 -11.86
N VAL A 130 -16.77 -2.73 -12.35
CA VAL A 130 -17.90 -2.12 -11.66
C VAL A 130 -18.58 -3.18 -10.80
N LEU A 131 -18.39 -3.11 -9.49
CA LEU A 131 -19.00 -4.03 -8.54
C LEU A 131 -20.41 -3.52 -8.19
N ASN A 132 -21.43 -4.28 -8.59
CA ASN A 132 -22.83 -3.94 -8.40
C ASN A 132 -23.59 -5.07 -7.72
N ASN A 133 -23.58 -5.07 -6.39
CA ASN A 133 -24.15 -6.13 -5.54
C ASN A 133 -23.45 -7.48 -5.82
N THR A 134 -22.12 -7.42 -5.91
CA THR A 134 -21.22 -8.56 -6.14
C THR A 134 -20.86 -9.22 -4.83
N ASN A 135 -21.17 -10.51 -4.69
CA ASN A 135 -20.77 -11.30 -3.52
C ASN A 135 -19.99 -12.52 -4.01
N ILE A 136 -18.72 -12.63 -3.65
CA ILE A 136 -17.84 -13.70 -4.11
C ILE A 136 -17.20 -14.36 -2.89
N THR A 137 -17.39 -15.66 -2.78
CA THR A 137 -16.64 -16.52 -1.87
C THR A 137 -15.67 -17.38 -2.68
N CYS A 138 -14.44 -17.56 -2.21
CA CYS A 138 -13.47 -18.50 -2.79
C CYS A 138 -12.78 -19.28 -1.68
N SER A 139 -13.03 -20.57 -1.56
CA SER A 139 -12.54 -21.37 -0.43
C SER A 139 -11.06 -21.77 -0.54
N THR A 140 -10.46 -21.63 -1.73
CA THR A 140 -9.13 -22.14 -2.07
C THR A 140 -8.18 -21.09 -2.66
N SER A 141 -8.61 -19.84 -2.83
CA SER A 141 -7.77 -18.77 -3.38
C SER A 141 -8.38 -17.38 -3.11
N SER A 142 -7.81 -16.35 -3.72
CA SER A 142 -8.31 -14.97 -3.69
C SER A 142 -9.57 -14.85 -4.55
N PRO A 143 -10.73 -14.41 -4.03
CA PRO A 143 -11.94 -14.31 -4.83
C PRO A 143 -11.87 -13.29 -5.98
N LEU A 144 -11.06 -12.23 -5.84
CA LEU A 144 -10.77 -11.27 -6.90
C LEU A 144 -9.26 -11.10 -7.06
N TYR A 145 -8.73 -11.70 -8.13
CA TYR A 145 -7.30 -11.78 -8.40
C TYR A 145 -6.93 -11.03 -9.69
N ILE A 146 -6.26 -9.90 -9.57
CA ILE A 146 -5.63 -9.19 -10.68
C ILE A 146 -4.25 -9.79 -10.89
N LYS A 147 -4.16 -10.76 -11.80
CA LYS A 147 -2.93 -11.47 -12.14
C LYS A 147 -2.01 -10.63 -13.02
N GLU A 148 -2.59 -9.90 -13.97
CA GLU A 148 -1.89 -8.96 -14.85
C GLU A 148 -2.90 -7.95 -15.41
N ALA A 149 -2.50 -6.68 -15.43
CA ALA A 149 -3.16 -5.53 -16.06
C ALA A 149 -2.15 -4.38 -16.17
N GLU A 150 -2.38 -3.41 -17.06
CA GLU A 150 -1.65 -2.13 -16.99
C GLU A 150 -2.04 -1.37 -15.71
N ASN A 151 -3.35 -1.28 -15.46
CA ASN A 151 -3.95 -0.72 -14.25
C ASN A 151 -5.37 -1.29 -14.09
N VAL A 152 -5.82 -1.50 -12.85
CA VAL A 152 -7.20 -1.89 -12.56
C VAL A 152 -7.90 -0.85 -11.72
N THR A 153 -9.06 -0.39 -12.19
CA THR A 153 -9.98 0.41 -11.38
C THR A 153 -11.15 -0.46 -10.90
N ILE A 154 -11.41 -0.46 -9.60
CA ILE A 154 -12.57 -1.09 -8.98
C ILE A 154 -13.55 0.01 -8.58
N THR A 155 -14.68 0.07 -9.27
CA THR A 155 -15.75 1.04 -9.00
C THR A 155 -16.88 0.38 -8.21
N LEU A 156 -17.11 0.89 -7.00
CA LEU A 156 -18.22 0.49 -6.13
C LEU A 156 -19.49 1.23 -6.57
N ALA A 157 -20.39 0.52 -7.25
CA ALA A 157 -21.61 1.13 -7.78
C ALA A 157 -22.46 1.77 -6.66
N GLU A 158 -23.08 2.92 -6.94
CA GLU A 158 -23.91 3.63 -5.97
C GLU A 158 -24.99 2.73 -5.38
N GLY A 159 -25.15 2.79 -4.05
CA GLY A 159 -26.17 2.02 -3.34
C GLY A 159 -25.94 0.50 -3.31
N SER A 160 -24.83 0.01 -3.88
CA SER A 160 -24.47 -1.40 -3.84
C SER A 160 -23.71 -1.77 -2.56
N THR A 161 -23.86 -3.02 -2.15
CA THR A 161 -22.99 -3.66 -1.16
C THR A 161 -22.31 -4.86 -1.81
N ASN A 162 -20.98 -4.82 -1.86
CA ASN A 162 -20.16 -5.85 -2.48
C ASN A 162 -19.36 -6.57 -1.41
N THR A 163 -19.33 -7.90 -1.44
CA THR A 163 -18.64 -8.73 -0.44
C THR A 163 -17.63 -9.64 -1.13
N ILE A 164 -16.39 -9.65 -0.65
CA ILE A 164 -15.31 -10.53 -1.07
C ILE A 164 -14.91 -11.36 0.15
N THR A 165 -14.95 -12.68 0.07
CA THR A 165 -14.63 -13.58 1.19
C THR A 165 -13.75 -14.74 0.72
N ASP A 166 -12.53 -14.83 1.22
CA ASP A 166 -11.65 -15.96 0.89
C ASP A 166 -11.75 -17.09 1.93
N GLY A 167 -11.05 -18.19 1.66
CA GLY A 167 -10.90 -19.33 2.55
C GLY A 167 -9.78 -19.13 3.58
N THR A 168 -9.59 -20.10 4.47
CA THR A 168 -8.50 -20.07 5.47
C THR A 168 -7.17 -20.64 4.95
N ALA A 169 -7.14 -21.12 3.70
CA ALA A 169 -5.97 -21.72 3.08
C ALA A 169 -6.09 -21.59 1.55
N TYR A 170 -4.98 -21.30 0.88
CA TYR A 170 -4.93 -21.24 -0.57
C TYR A 170 -4.23 -22.46 -1.17
N ASP A 171 -4.78 -22.98 -2.27
CA ASP A 171 -4.22 -24.08 -3.04
C ASP A 171 -3.13 -23.55 -4.01
N LEU A 172 -2.04 -23.05 -3.44
CA LEU A 172 -0.89 -22.56 -4.21
C LEU A 172 0.03 -23.72 -4.63
N ILE A 173 0.55 -23.66 -5.85
CA ILE A 173 1.56 -24.61 -6.33
C ILE A 173 2.94 -24.03 -6.07
N ASP A 174 3.69 -24.64 -5.15
CA ASP A 174 5.11 -24.33 -4.85
C ASP A 174 5.91 -24.13 -6.17
N PRO A 175 6.60 -23.00 -6.37
CA PRO A 175 6.98 -21.97 -5.39
C PRO A 175 6.12 -20.70 -5.38
N ALA A 176 4.87 -20.77 -5.85
CA ALA A 176 3.98 -19.61 -5.84
C ALA A 176 3.66 -19.16 -4.41
N THR A 177 3.86 -17.87 -4.15
CA THR A 177 3.45 -17.19 -2.91
C THR A 177 2.21 -16.32 -3.11
N ASP A 178 1.83 -16.07 -4.37
CA ASP A 178 0.69 -15.24 -4.72
C ASP A 178 -0.46 -16.10 -5.28
N PRO A 179 -1.73 -15.65 -5.14
CA PRO A 179 -2.15 -14.48 -4.37
C PRO A 179 -2.08 -14.72 -2.85
N ASP A 180 -1.95 -13.66 -2.06
CA ASP A 180 -1.88 -13.71 -0.58
C ASP A 180 -2.89 -12.75 0.10
N ALA A 181 -3.91 -12.29 -0.64
CA ALA A 181 -4.99 -11.45 -0.12
C ALA A 181 -6.36 -11.78 -0.74
N ALA A 182 -7.45 -11.48 -0.02
CA ALA A 182 -8.82 -11.70 -0.52
C ALA A 182 -9.14 -10.83 -1.76
N LEU A 183 -8.61 -9.60 -1.79
CA LEU A 183 -8.53 -8.79 -3.01
C LEU A 183 -7.04 -8.56 -3.31
N PHE A 184 -6.54 -9.21 -4.35
CA PHE A 184 -5.11 -9.23 -4.64
C PHE A 184 -4.80 -8.72 -6.05
N SER A 185 -3.83 -7.81 -6.15
CA SER A 185 -3.33 -7.29 -7.42
C SER A 185 -1.82 -7.39 -7.54
N LYS A 186 -1.36 -7.85 -8.70
CA LYS A 186 0.05 -7.77 -9.12
C LYS A 186 0.40 -6.45 -9.80
N SER A 187 -0.60 -5.66 -10.15
CA SER A 187 -0.49 -4.38 -10.85
C SER A 187 -1.04 -3.25 -9.99
N ASP A 188 -0.85 -2.01 -10.43
CA ASP A 188 -1.53 -0.84 -9.87
C ASP A 188 -3.06 -1.05 -9.77
N MET A 189 -3.63 -0.64 -8.65
CA MET A 189 -5.05 -0.79 -8.35
C MET A 189 -5.62 0.52 -7.78
N THR A 190 -6.76 0.93 -8.31
CA THR A 190 -7.56 2.07 -7.82
C THR A 190 -8.92 1.59 -7.33
N ILE A 191 -9.39 2.06 -6.17
CA ILE A 191 -10.75 1.82 -5.66
C ILE A 191 -11.49 3.16 -5.60
N ASN A 192 -12.68 3.22 -6.19
CA ASN A 192 -13.52 4.42 -6.21
C ASN A 192 -15.02 4.09 -6.19
N GLY A 193 -15.87 5.12 -6.28
CA GLY A 193 -17.32 5.01 -6.21
C GLY A 193 -17.87 5.21 -4.80
N THR A 194 -19.21 5.28 -4.70
CA THR A 194 -19.93 5.60 -3.45
C THR A 194 -20.58 4.37 -2.80
N GLY A 195 -20.53 3.21 -3.47
CA GLY A 195 -20.98 1.93 -2.93
C GLY A 195 -20.14 1.44 -1.75
N SER A 196 -20.47 0.25 -1.27
CA SER A 196 -19.77 -0.40 -0.16
C SER A 196 -18.98 -1.63 -0.62
N LEU A 197 -17.82 -1.82 -0.03
CA LEU A 197 -16.97 -3.01 -0.19
C LEU A 197 -16.68 -3.61 1.18
N ILE A 198 -17.02 -4.89 1.36
CA ILE A 198 -16.75 -5.68 2.55
C ILE A 198 -15.76 -6.78 2.15
N VAL A 199 -14.58 -6.77 2.75
CA VAL A 199 -13.54 -7.78 2.51
C VAL A 199 -13.32 -8.59 3.77
N ASN A 200 -13.56 -9.90 3.68
CA ASN A 200 -13.32 -10.87 4.74
C ASN A 200 -12.15 -11.77 4.31
N ALA A 201 -10.94 -11.44 4.78
CA ALA A 201 -9.72 -12.18 4.53
C ALA A 201 -9.41 -13.12 5.70
N ASN A 202 -9.75 -14.37 5.52
CA ASN A 202 -9.55 -15.47 6.46
C ASN A 202 -8.20 -16.18 6.24
N TYR A 203 -7.54 -15.99 5.08
CA TYR A 203 -6.24 -16.58 4.80
C TYR A 203 -5.10 -15.72 5.34
N ASN A 204 -4.97 -14.49 4.83
CA ASN A 204 -3.83 -13.62 5.11
C ASN A 204 -4.26 -12.13 5.05
N ASP A 205 -3.89 -11.40 4.00
CA ASP A 205 -4.14 -9.96 3.91
C ASP A 205 -5.53 -9.64 3.34
N GLY A 206 -6.06 -8.46 3.67
CA GLY A 206 -7.35 -7.99 3.18
C GLY A 206 -7.30 -7.60 1.70
N ILE A 207 -6.70 -6.44 1.46
CA ILE A 207 -6.55 -5.83 0.13
C ILE A 207 -5.07 -5.59 -0.11
N THR A 208 -4.50 -6.19 -1.15
CA THR A 208 -3.08 -6.04 -1.47
C THR A 208 -2.88 -5.67 -2.93
N SER A 209 -2.08 -4.64 -3.18
CA SER A 209 -1.42 -4.37 -4.45
C SER A 209 0.09 -4.57 -4.30
N LYS A 210 0.71 -5.36 -5.17
CA LYS A 210 2.17 -5.51 -5.20
C LYS A 210 2.89 -4.29 -5.79
N ASP A 211 2.14 -3.36 -6.40
CA ASP A 211 2.60 -2.05 -6.84
C ASP A 211 1.81 -0.95 -6.07
N THR A 212 1.18 0.00 -6.78
CA THR A 212 0.40 1.10 -6.20
C THR A 212 -0.99 0.66 -5.76
N LEU A 213 -1.48 1.19 -4.64
CA LEU A 213 -2.89 1.18 -4.28
C LEU A 213 -3.43 2.60 -4.03
N LEU A 214 -4.39 3.03 -4.86
CA LEU A 214 -5.12 4.28 -4.69
C LEU A 214 -6.54 4.00 -4.17
N ILE A 215 -6.96 4.69 -3.11
CA ILE A 215 -8.34 4.71 -2.61
C ILE A 215 -8.87 6.13 -2.76
N GLU A 216 -9.66 6.35 -3.81
CA GLU A 216 -10.25 7.65 -4.11
C GLU A 216 -11.49 7.91 -3.26
N SER A 217 -12.35 6.89 -3.09
CA SER A 217 -13.60 7.00 -2.35
C SER A 217 -14.19 5.62 -2.02
N GLY A 218 -15.31 5.60 -1.30
CA GLY A 218 -16.10 4.40 -1.03
C GLY A 218 -16.35 4.15 0.45
N ASN A 219 -17.22 3.19 0.76
CA ASN A 219 -17.43 2.68 2.12
C ASN A 219 -16.75 1.31 2.22
N ILE A 220 -15.52 1.26 2.72
CA ILE A 220 -14.67 0.07 2.68
C ILE A 220 -14.54 -0.49 4.10
N SER A 221 -14.87 -1.77 4.27
CA SER A 221 -14.70 -2.50 5.52
C SER A 221 -13.84 -3.73 5.29
N VAL A 222 -12.69 -3.81 5.95
CA VAL A 222 -11.74 -4.92 5.81
C VAL A 222 -11.58 -5.63 7.15
N THR A 223 -11.73 -6.94 7.16
CA THR A 223 -11.32 -7.80 8.27
C THR A 223 -10.33 -8.81 7.75
N SER A 224 -9.14 -8.88 8.34
CA SER A 224 -8.06 -9.75 7.87
C SER A 224 -7.34 -10.46 9.03
N THR A 225 -6.78 -11.64 8.74
CA THR A 225 -5.97 -12.40 9.72
C THR A 225 -4.55 -11.88 9.82
N ASN A 226 -4.04 -11.22 8.77
CA ASN A 226 -2.75 -10.53 8.77
C ASN A 226 -2.96 -9.03 8.48
N HIS A 227 -2.39 -8.46 7.41
CA HIS A 227 -2.47 -7.03 7.15
C HIS A 227 -3.84 -6.62 6.62
N GLY A 228 -4.30 -5.43 6.98
CA GLY A 228 -5.58 -4.90 6.50
C GLY A 228 -5.51 -4.52 5.02
N ILE A 229 -4.80 -3.43 4.74
CA ILE A 229 -4.66 -2.87 3.40
C ILE A 229 -3.17 -2.63 3.12
N GLU A 230 -2.64 -3.22 2.06
CA GLU A 230 -1.26 -3.07 1.62
C GLU A 230 -1.18 -2.52 0.19
N GLY A 231 -0.47 -1.40 0.03
CA GLY A 231 0.06 -0.96 -1.25
C GLY A 231 1.57 -1.00 -1.15
N LYS A 232 2.20 -2.00 -1.77
CA LYS A 232 3.62 -2.28 -1.54
C LYS A 232 4.50 -1.10 -1.96
N ASP A 233 4.29 -0.57 -3.17
CA ASP A 233 5.06 0.58 -3.67
C ASP A 233 4.60 1.87 -3.00
N TYR A 234 3.30 2.10 -2.94
CA TYR A 234 2.71 3.08 -2.03
C TYR A 234 1.22 2.88 -1.94
N LEU A 235 0.65 3.44 -0.87
CA LEU A 235 -0.79 3.50 -0.66
C LEU A 235 -1.21 4.95 -0.50
N MET A 236 -2.17 5.39 -1.31
CA MET A 236 -2.74 6.74 -1.22
C MET A 236 -4.24 6.67 -0.93
N VAL A 237 -4.70 7.44 0.06
CA VAL A 237 -6.12 7.61 0.38
C VAL A 237 -6.52 9.06 0.15
N ASN A 238 -7.32 9.30 -0.90
CA ASN A 238 -7.85 10.62 -1.21
C ASN A 238 -9.22 10.89 -0.58
N GLY A 239 -9.90 9.84 -0.10
CA GLY A 239 -11.20 9.97 0.56
C GLY A 239 -11.85 8.64 0.92
N GLY A 240 -13.14 8.70 1.27
CA GLY A 240 -13.95 7.54 1.66
C GLY A 240 -14.11 7.35 3.18
N SER A 241 -14.89 6.34 3.54
CA SER A 241 -15.10 5.85 4.90
C SER A 241 -14.53 4.44 4.99
N ILE A 242 -13.38 4.30 5.64
CA ILE A 242 -12.60 3.06 5.67
C ILE A 242 -12.56 2.53 7.11
N THR A 243 -12.93 1.27 7.28
CA THR A 243 -12.80 0.55 8.55
C THR A 243 -11.93 -0.68 8.35
N VAL A 244 -10.91 -0.84 9.18
CA VAL A 244 -9.96 -1.96 9.11
C VAL A 244 -9.89 -2.65 10.47
N ASN A 245 -10.04 -3.97 10.48
CA ASN A 245 -9.76 -4.84 11.61
C ASN A 245 -8.72 -5.88 11.17
N ALA A 246 -7.45 -5.62 11.47
CA ALA A 246 -6.33 -6.43 11.02
C ALA A 246 -5.74 -7.25 12.15
N GLY A 247 -5.37 -8.49 11.85
CA GLY A 247 -4.59 -9.35 12.74
C GLY A 247 -3.10 -9.01 12.78
N GLY A 248 -2.58 -8.28 11.79
CA GLY A 248 -1.25 -7.67 11.77
C GLY A 248 -1.37 -6.16 11.69
N ASP A 249 -0.61 -5.53 10.78
CA ASP A 249 -0.71 -4.09 10.52
C ASP A 249 -2.06 -3.68 9.91
N GLY A 250 -2.57 -2.51 10.30
CA GLY A 250 -3.79 -1.95 9.74
C GLY A 250 -3.62 -1.54 8.29
N ILE A 251 -2.73 -0.57 8.04
CA ILE A 251 -2.39 -0.07 6.70
C ILE A 251 -0.88 -0.13 6.51
N LYS A 252 -0.42 -0.67 5.37
CA LYS A 252 0.98 -1.01 5.15
C LYS A 252 1.50 -0.58 3.77
N ALA A 253 2.74 -0.10 3.73
CA ALA A 253 3.57 0.01 2.52
C ALA A 253 4.97 -0.55 2.81
N THR A 254 5.51 -1.38 1.91
CA THR A 254 6.63 -2.29 2.23
C THR A 254 7.82 -2.21 1.30
N ASN A 255 7.76 -1.43 0.22
CA ASN A 255 8.88 -1.32 -0.71
C ASN A 255 10.07 -0.60 -0.05
N ASP A 256 11.19 -1.30 0.07
CA ASP A 256 12.46 -0.84 0.65
C ASP A 256 13.59 -0.72 -0.41
N MET A 257 13.25 -0.91 -1.69
CA MET A 257 14.21 -0.97 -2.79
C MET A 257 14.55 0.42 -3.33
N GLU A 258 13.60 1.35 -3.31
CA GLU A 258 13.75 2.72 -3.81
C GLU A 258 13.20 3.72 -2.80
N LEU A 259 13.95 4.77 -2.46
CA LEU A 259 13.56 5.76 -1.45
C LEU A 259 12.29 6.56 -1.81
N SER A 260 11.90 6.58 -3.09
CA SER A 260 10.68 7.23 -3.56
C SER A 260 9.44 6.33 -3.47
N LEU A 261 9.60 5.08 -3.01
CA LEU A 261 8.54 4.10 -2.81
C LEU A 261 8.48 3.72 -1.32
N GLY A 262 7.54 2.85 -0.94
CA GLY A 262 7.31 2.40 0.42
C GLY A 262 6.62 3.43 1.31
N TYR A 263 5.84 4.36 0.75
CA TYR A 263 5.18 5.43 1.50
C TYR A 263 3.66 5.26 1.57
N ILE A 264 3.06 5.94 2.56
CA ILE A 264 1.62 6.08 2.70
C ILE A 264 1.26 7.57 2.69
N GLU A 265 0.30 7.95 1.86
CA GLU A 265 -0.25 9.31 1.83
C GLU A 265 -1.76 9.30 2.09
N ILE A 266 -2.22 10.04 3.09
CA ILE A 266 -3.64 10.20 3.40
C ILE A 266 -3.99 11.67 3.21
N ASN A 267 -4.72 11.95 2.15
CA ASN A 267 -5.12 13.30 1.77
C ASN A 267 -6.46 13.71 2.35
N ASN A 268 -7.36 12.74 2.58
CA ASN A 268 -8.65 12.96 3.25
C ASN A 268 -9.27 11.61 3.63
N GLY A 269 -10.49 11.65 4.18
CA GLY A 269 -11.31 10.49 4.48
C GLY A 269 -11.59 10.33 5.97
N THR A 270 -12.38 9.31 6.30
CA THR A 270 -12.60 8.85 7.68
C THR A 270 -12.08 7.43 7.80
N LEU A 271 -10.99 7.25 8.56
CA LEU A 271 -10.33 5.96 8.73
C LEU A 271 -10.49 5.51 10.18
N ASN A 272 -11.00 4.29 10.38
CA ASN A 272 -11.10 3.64 11.67
C ASN A 272 -10.30 2.33 11.61
N ILE A 273 -9.13 2.31 12.25
CA ILE A 273 -8.16 1.23 12.14
C ILE A 273 -8.04 0.55 13.49
N THR A 274 -8.30 -0.75 13.53
CA THR A 274 -7.93 -1.64 14.62
C THR A 274 -6.90 -2.64 14.11
N ALA A 275 -5.74 -2.71 14.76
CA ALA A 275 -4.64 -3.58 14.38
C ALA A 275 -4.10 -4.31 15.62
N THR A 276 -3.48 -5.47 15.44
CA THR A 276 -2.73 -6.11 16.55
C THR A 276 -1.23 -5.82 16.50
N ASP A 277 -0.72 -5.43 15.33
CA ASP A 277 0.65 -4.94 15.16
C ASP A 277 0.67 -3.42 14.95
N GLU A 278 1.21 -2.85 13.88
CA GLU A 278 1.21 -1.39 13.72
C GLU A 278 -0.12 -0.87 13.15
N GLY A 279 -0.60 0.28 13.64
CA GLY A 279 -1.80 0.90 13.08
C GLY A 279 -1.59 1.28 11.60
N ILE A 280 -0.54 2.08 11.36
CA ILE A 280 -0.05 2.45 10.03
C ILE A 280 1.47 2.19 10.01
N SER A 281 1.96 1.46 9.00
CA SER A 281 3.37 1.06 8.88
C SER A 281 3.89 1.32 7.47
N ALA A 282 4.93 2.15 7.32
CA ALA A 282 5.52 2.48 6.03
C ALA A 282 7.05 2.48 6.09
N ILE A 283 7.74 2.11 5.01
CA ILE A 283 9.21 2.15 4.99
C ILE A 283 9.72 3.58 4.87
N SER A 284 9.33 4.35 3.85
CA SER A 284 9.96 5.64 3.56
C SER A 284 9.24 6.85 4.16
N GLY A 285 7.93 6.78 4.36
CA GLY A 285 7.21 7.86 5.02
C GLY A 285 5.71 7.67 5.16
N VAL A 286 5.13 8.39 6.11
CA VAL A 286 3.69 8.58 6.25
C VAL A 286 3.39 10.07 6.19
N LYS A 287 2.55 10.46 5.24
CA LYS A 287 2.09 11.85 5.09
C LYS A 287 0.58 11.93 5.23
N ILE A 288 0.11 12.78 6.13
CA ILE A 288 -1.31 13.03 6.37
C ILE A 288 -1.56 14.52 6.14
N THR A 289 -2.33 14.86 5.10
CA THR A 289 -2.61 16.26 4.78
C THR A 289 -3.95 16.73 5.32
N ASP A 290 -4.95 15.85 5.41
CA ASP A 290 -6.24 16.10 6.07
C ASP A 290 -6.95 14.76 6.40
N GLY A 291 -8.12 14.82 7.02
CA GLY A 291 -9.00 13.69 7.31
C GLY A 291 -9.25 13.47 8.79
N SER A 292 -10.02 12.41 9.10
CA SER A 292 -10.31 11.96 10.46
C SER A 292 -9.86 10.52 10.64
N ILE A 293 -8.76 10.32 11.35
CA ILE A 293 -8.09 9.02 11.49
C ILE A 293 -8.13 8.60 12.95
N SER A 294 -8.74 7.45 13.23
CA SER A 294 -8.76 6.82 14.54
C SER A 294 -8.03 5.49 14.46
N ILE A 295 -7.02 5.31 15.30
CA ILE A 295 -6.18 4.11 15.38
C ILE A 295 -6.31 3.52 16.78
N ALA A 296 -6.63 2.24 16.86
CA ALA A 296 -6.55 1.45 18.07
C ALA A 296 -5.65 0.25 17.79
N THR A 297 -4.56 0.11 18.53
CA THR A 297 -3.58 -0.95 18.27
C THR A 297 -2.89 -1.45 19.55
N LEU A 298 -2.28 -2.63 19.48
CA LEU A 298 -1.47 -3.19 20.56
C LEU A 298 0.03 -2.87 20.44
N ASN A 299 0.50 -2.44 19.25
CA ASN A 299 1.88 -1.99 19.01
C ASN A 299 1.85 -0.51 18.56
N ASN A 300 2.84 -0.03 17.81
CA ASN A 300 2.97 1.38 17.47
C ASN A 300 1.75 1.93 16.71
N GLY A 301 1.35 3.16 17.02
CA GLY A 301 0.24 3.83 16.33
C GLY A 301 0.53 4.07 14.85
N ILE A 302 1.52 4.93 14.58
CA ILE A 302 2.07 5.16 13.24
C ILE A 302 3.57 4.94 13.30
N LYS A 303 4.08 4.07 12.44
CA LYS A 303 5.50 3.79 12.32
C LYS A 303 5.97 4.05 10.90
N SER A 304 7.06 4.80 10.79
CA SER A 304 7.86 4.85 9.58
C SER A 304 9.34 4.74 9.88
N ASP A 305 10.09 4.02 9.05
CA ASP A 305 11.54 4.05 9.12
C ASP A 305 12.09 5.39 8.58
N GLY A 306 11.27 6.17 7.85
CA GLY A 306 11.55 7.51 7.35
C GLY A 306 10.78 8.61 8.08
N THR A 307 10.01 9.42 7.34
CA THR A 307 9.33 10.61 7.89
C THR A 307 7.90 10.33 8.33
N ILE A 308 7.42 11.08 9.33
CA ILE A 308 6.00 11.22 9.62
C ILE A 308 5.63 12.71 9.53
N ASP A 309 4.85 13.06 8.52
CA ASP A 309 4.40 14.43 8.25
C ASP A 309 2.88 14.53 8.40
N ILE A 310 2.41 15.04 9.55
CA ILE A 310 0.98 15.25 9.83
C ILE A 310 0.69 16.73 9.70
N LEU A 311 0.23 17.16 8.52
CA LEU A 311 0.10 18.56 8.14
C LEU A 311 -1.30 19.14 8.47
N GLY A 312 -2.31 18.29 8.59
CA GLY A 312 -3.68 18.68 8.89
C GLY A 312 -4.53 17.49 9.38
N GLY A 313 -5.83 17.74 9.52
CA GLY A 313 -6.80 16.74 9.98
C GLY A 313 -6.69 16.40 11.47
N THR A 314 -7.38 15.32 11.85
CA THR A 314 -7.39 14.78 13.22
C THR A 314 -6.86 13.35 13.20
N VAL A 315 -5.89 13.05 14.08
CA VAL A 315 -5.32 11.72 14.30
C VAL A 315 -5.46 11.37 15.78
N GLU A 316 -6.31 10.40 16.09
CA GLU A 316 -6.52 9.86 17.43
C GLU A 316 -5.92 8.46 17.52
N ILE A 317 -4.93 8.27 18.40
CA ILE A 317 -4.23 7.00 18.57
C ILE A 317 -4.48 6.48 19.99
N GLN A 318 -4.96 5.25 20.07
CA GLN A 318 -4.97 4.43 21.28
C GLN A 318 -3.99 3.28 21.08
N THR A 319 -2.95 3.21 21.90
CA THR A 319 -1.88 2.22 21.77
C THR A 319 -1.30 1.85 23.13
N ASP A 320 -0.82 0.60 23.25
CA ASP A 320 -0.04 0.11 24.38
C ASP A 320 1.49 0.33 24.22
N ASP A 321 1.94 0.81 23.06
CA ASP A 321 3.34 1.11 22.72
C ASP A 321 3.51 2.59 22.31
N ASP A 322 4.51 2.91 21.48
CA ASP A 322 4.74 4.27 21.02
C ASP A 322 3.63 4.75 20.07
N GLY A 323 3.13 5.96 20.31
CA GLY A 323 2.14 6.59 19.41
C GLY A 323 2.69 6.79 18.00
N LEU A 324 3.94 7.27 17.90
CA LEU A 324 4.62 7.59 16.66
C LEU A 324 6.08 7.12 16.73
N VAL A 325 6.54 6.35 15.73
CA VAL A 325 7.94 5.92 15.56
C VAL A 325 8.43 6.41 14.20
N PHE A 326 9.50 7.19 14.18
CA PHE A 326 9.97 7.91 12.99
C PHE A 326 11.46 8.27 13.07
N THR A 327 12.07 8.56 11.91
CA THR A 327 13.37 9.23 11.83
C THR A 327 13.22 10.75 11.93
N GLU A 328 12.25 11.32 11.22
CA GLU A 328 11.90 12.75 11.30
C GLU A 328 10.38 12.91 11.40
N LYS A 329 9.94 13.94 12.14
CA LYS A 329 8.50 14.22 12.33
C LYS A 329 8.23 15.70 12.12
N THR A 330 7.17 15.98 11.38
CA THR A 330 6.54 17.30 11.26
C THR A 330 5.08 17.20 11.72
N ILE A 331 4.63 18.12 12.59
CA ILE A 331 3.21 18.29 12.92
C ILE A 331 2.82 19.73 12.59
N GLY A 332 1.98 19.90 11.57
CA GLY A 332 1.52 21.22 11.13
C GLY A 332 0.58 21.88 12.13
N ASP A 333 0.55 23.22 12.14
CA ASP A 333 -0.28 24.04 13.04
C ASP A 333 -1.78 23.72 12.99
N THR A 334 -2.25 23.16 11.88
CA THR A 334 -3.65 22.78 11.64
C THR A 334 -3.96 21.32 11.98
N ALA A 335 -2.95 20.52 12.31
CA ALA A 335 -3.12 19.11 12.69
C ALA A 335 -3.51 18.99 14.16
N VAL A 336 -4.42 18.06 14.45
CA VAL A 336 -4.77 17.64 15.82
C VAL A 336 -4.32 16.20 15.99
N VAL A 337 -3.26 15.97 16.77
CA VAL A 337 -2.74 14.62 17.04
C VAL A 337 -2.85 14.33 18.52
N ASN A 338 -3.55 13.27 18.87
CA ASN A 338 -3.71 12.82 20.24
C ASN A 338 -3.26 11.35 20.36
N VAL A 339 -2.43 11.06 21.35
CA VAL A 339 -2.00 9.69 21.69
C VAL A 339 -2.45 9.40 23.11
N ASN A 340 -3.28 8.37 23.30
CA ASN A 340 -3.86 7.98 24.57
C ASN A 340 -4.53 9.16 25.31
N GLY A 341 -5.19 10.04 24.55
CA GLY A 341 -5.87 11.24 25.05
C GLY A 341 -4.94 12.42 25.38
N VAL A 342 -3.65 12.33 25.05
CA VAL A 342 -2.66 13.40 25.23
C VAL A 342 -2.33 14.03 23.88
N ALA A 343 -2.51 15.35 23.78
CA ALA A 343 -2.16 16.10 22.58
C ALA A 343 -0.65 16.12 22.34
N ILE A 344 -0.25 15.88 21.09
CA ILE A 344 1.12 15.94 20.59
C ILE A 344 1.26 17.15 19.66
N SER A 345 2.30 17.95 19.86
CA SER A 345 2.72 19.03 18.97
C SER A 345 4.16 18.82 18.51
N GLU A 346 4.69 19.74 17.69
CA GLU A 346 6.15 19.93 17.60
C GLU A 346 6.79 20.20 18.97
#